data_AF-A0A3B3V6K0-F1
#
_entry.id   AF-A0A3B3V6K0-F1
#
_cell.length_a   1.000
_cell.length_b   1.000
_cell.length_c   1.000
_cell.angle_alpha   90.00
_cell.angle_beta   90.00
_cell.angle_gamma   90.00
#
_symmetry.space_group_name_H-M   'P 1'
#
loop_
_entity.id
_entity.type
_entity.pdbx_description
1 polymer ?
#
loop_
_entity_poly.entity_id
_entity_poly.type
_entity_poly.pdbx_seq_one_letter_code
_entity_poly.pdbx_strand_id
1 'polypeptide(L)'
;CSVVGHVFRTKSPHTFPKGTEVITRNQVRLAEVWMDDFKKIFYRRNKNAAVMNKYGDISDRLNLRNRLHCKNFTWYLNTIYPEIFIPDLKPEKFGSIRNSGSKTCLDVGENNQGGKAVIMYPCHNMGGNQYFEYSSHKELRHNIGKQLCLHANDQSEPVKIELCKLKGRGTSLSPQQEWESLLKNPSSGRCLQLRGGQVQMDHCNAADPFQQWSFS
;
A
#
# COMPACT_ATOMS: atom_id res chain seq x y z
N CYS A 1 27.80 6.28 -19.41
CA CYS A 1 28.99 7.14 -19.57
C CYS A 1 29.00 8.36 -18.65
N SER A 2 27.85 8.91 -18.23
CA SER A 2 27.86 9.95 -17.19
C SER A 2 27.78 9.31 -15.79
N VAL A 3 28.76 9.60 -14.93
CA VAL A 3 28.80 9.14 -13.53
C VAL A 3 29.14 10.34 -12.65
N VAL A 4 28.29 10.60 -11.65
CA VAL A 4 28.48 11.69 -10.68
C VAL A 4 28.25 11.12 -9.28
N GLY A 5 29.19 11.35 -8.36
CA GLY A 5 29.06 10.94 -6.97
C GLY A 5 28.15 11.88 -6.18
N HIS A 6 27.31 11.31 -5.29
CA HIS A 6 26.46 12.06 -4.37
C HIS A 6 26.62 11.52 -2.94
N VAL A 7 26.80 12.42 -1.96
CA VAL A 7 26.89 12.05 -0.54
C VAL A 7 25.47 11.96 0.05
N PHE A 8 24.91 10.76 0.11
CA PHE A 8 23.60 10.53 0.73
C PHE A 8 23.65 10.73 2.25
N ARG A 9 22.56 11.27 2.81
CA ARG A 9 22.38 11.47 4.25
C ARG A 9 21.10 10.79 4.71
N THR A 10 21.09 10.30 5.95
CA THR A 10 19.89 9.69 6.56
C THR A 10 18.90 10.72 7.09
N LYS A 11 19.34 11.96 7.33
CA LYS A 11 18.53 13.07 7.82
C LYS A 11 18.85 14.37 7.08
N SER A 12 17.84 15.23 6.92
CA SER A 12 18.02 16.57 6.35
C SER A 12 18.95 17.40 7.26
N PRO A 13 19.98 18.07 6.72
CA PRO A 13 20.80 18.99 7.48
C PRO A 13 20.14 20.37 7.68
N HIS A 14 19.04 20.63 6.98
CA HIS A 14 18.34 21.91 7.02
C HIS A 14 17.19 21.87 8.02
N THR A 15 17.00 23.00 8.70
CA THR A 15 15.79 23.28 9.47
C THR A 15 14.64 23.62 8.52
N PHE A 16 13.42 23.28 8.92
CA PHE A 16 12.20 23.64 8.20
C PHE A 16 11.44 24.67 9.04
N PRO A 17 11.62 25.99 8.80
CA PRO A 17 11.07 27.05 9.67
C PRO A 17 9.54 27.01 9.83
N LYS A 18 8.84 26.43 8.86
CA LYS A 18 7.38 26.25 8.86
C LYS A 18 6.96 24.78 8.98
N GLY A 19 7.85 23.93 9.49
CA GLY A 19 7.63 22.48 9.61
C GLY A 19 7.77 21.72 8.28
N THR A 20 7.70 20.39 8.39
CA THR A 20 7.83 19.47 7.24
C THR A 20 6.58 19.45 6.34
N GLU A 21 5.50 20.12 6.74
CA GLU A 21 4.27 20.26 5.95
C GLU A 21 4.51 20.87 4.57
N VAL A 22 5.56 21.69 4.43
CA VAL A 22 5.96 22.25 3.13
C VAL A 22 6.22 21.16 2.09
N ILE A 23 6.72 19.99 2.50
CA ILE A 23 6.99 18.85 1.62
C ILE A 23 5.65 18.31 1.09
N THR A 24 4.72 17.99 2.00
CA THR A 24 3.38 17.52 1.66
C THR A 24 2.66 18.52 0.77
N ARG A 25 2.76 19.82 1.07
CA ARG A 25 2.17 20.89 0.26
C ARG A 25 2.68 20.91 -1.17
N ASN A 26 3.99 20.77 -1.35
CA ASN A 26 4.59 20.75 -2.67
C ASN A 26 4.17 19.48 -3.45
N GLN A 27 4.03 18.33 -2.77
CA GLN A 27 3.52 17.10 -3.38
C GLN A 27 2.05 17.24 -3.81
N VAL A 28 1.19 17.84 -2.98
CA VAL A 28 -0.22 18.12 -3.33
C VAL A 28 -0.31 19.01 -4.57
N ARG A 29 0.48 20.10 -4.64
CA ARG A 29 0.52 20.97 -5.83
C ARG A 29 0.90 20.23 -7.11
N LEU A 30 1.89 19.34 -7.04
CA LEU A 30 2.27 18.50 -8.17
C LEU A 30 1.13 17.55 -8.57
N ALA A 31 0.53 16.88 -7.59
CA ALA A 31 -0.54 15.91 -7.82
C ALA A 31 -1.76 16.55 -8.46
N GLU A 32 -2.17 17.72 -7.98
CA GLU A 32 -3.29 18.50 -8.54
C GLU A 32 -3.05 18.91 -9.99
N VAL A 33 -1.81 19.27 -10.35
CA VAL A 33 -1.49 19.74 -11.72
C VAL A 33 -1.29 18.58 -12.69
N TRP A 34 -0.66 17.48 -12.28
CA TRP A 34 -0.12 16.48 -13.22
C TRP A 34 -0.70 15.07 -13.11
N MET A 35 -1.26 14.67 -11.96
CA MET A 35 -1.63 13.27 -11.72
C MET A 35 -3.07 12.92 -12.10
N ASP A 36 -3.85 13.88 -12.61
CA ASP A 36 -5.26 13.67 -12.99
C ASP A 36 -6.04 12.95 -11.88
N ASP A 37 -6.80 11.89 -12.20
CA ASP A 37 -7.52 11.09 -11.20
C ASP A 37 -6.62 10.25 -10.29
N PHE A 38 -5.37 9.96 -10.70
CA PHE A 38 -4.44 9.12 -9.94
C PHE A 38 -3.96 9.81 -8.65
N LYS A 39 -4.16 11.13 -8.50
CA LYS A 39 -3.94 11.85 -7.23
C LYS A 39 -4.76 11.27 -6.06
N LYS A 40 -5.89 10.63 -6.35
CA LYS A 40 -6.72 9.94 -5.33
C LYS A 40 -5.97 8.82 -4.64
N ILE A 41 -5.09 8.11 -5.35
CA ILE A 41 -4.23 7.05 -4.77
C ILE A 41 -3.23 7.68 -3.80
N PHE A 42 -2.63 8.81 -4.17
CA PHE A 42 -1.71 9.55 -3.31
C PHE A 42 -2.41 10.03 -2.02
N TYR A 43 -3.58 10.67 -2.13
CA TYR A 43 -4.33 11.14 -0.97
C TYR A 43 -4.76 10.01 -0.04
N ARG A 44 -5.19 8.87 -0.58
CA ARG A 44 -5.59 7.71 0.25
C ARG A 44 -4.44 7.20 1.14
N ARG A 45 -3.20 7.29 0.68
CA ARG A 45 -2.01 6.78 1.39
C ARG A 45 -1.37 7.81 2.30
N ASN A 46 -1.58 9.10 2.04
CA ASN A 46 -1.05 10.19 2.84
C ASN A 46 -2.20 11.03 3.42
N LYS A 47 -2.62 10.68 4.65
CA LYS A 47 -3.70 11.39 5.35
C LYS A 47 -3.46 12.89 5.46
N ASN A 48 -2.22 13.32 5.67
CA ASN A 48 -1.87 14.74 5.74
C ASN A 48 -2.07 15.45 4.39
N ALA A 49 -1.80 14.77 3.28
CA ALA A 49 -2.07 15.31 1.95
C ALA A 49 -3.58 15.36 1.65
N ALA A 50 -4.35 14.34 2.08
CA ALA A 50 -5.79 14.28 1.85
C ALA A 50 -6.57 15.43 2.50
N VAL A 51 -6.15 15.86 3.70
CA VAL A 51 -6.80 16.96 4.43
C VAL A 51 -6.22 18.33 4.10
N MET A 52 -5.22 18.40 3.21
CA MET A 52 -4.53 19.63 2.89
C MET A 52 -5.34 20.46 1.89
N ASN A 53 -6.10 21.42 2.41
CA ASN A 53 -6.84 22.40 1.61
C ASN A 53 -6.03 23.66 1.27
N LYS A 54 -4.91 23.92 1.97
CA LYS A 54 -4.07 25.12 1.81
C LYS A 54 -2.79 24.84 1.02
N TYR A 55 -2.92 24.42 -0.24
CA TYR A 55 -1.78 24.22 -1.15
C TYR A 55 -1.48 25.43 -2.07
N GLY A 56 -2.28 26.48 -1.99
CA GLY A 56 -2.10 27.74 -2.72
C GLY A 56 -2.52 27.66 -4.19
N ASP A 57 -2.49 28.79 -4.89
CA ASP A 57 -2.91 28.88 -6.29
C ASP A 57 -2.00 28.08 -7.24
N ILE A 58 -2.62 27.34 -8.16
CA ILE A 58 -1.96 26.53 -9.18
C ILE A 58 -2.38 26.91 -10.62
N SER A 59 -3.16 27.99 -10.78
CA SER A 59 -3.72 28.44 -12.06
C SER A 59 -2.66 28.59 -13.15
N ASP A 60 -1.51 29.21 -12.84
CA ASP A 60 -0.40 29.36 -13.78
C ASP A 60 0.17 28.01 -14.25
N ARG A 61 0.19 27.00 -13.39
CA ARG A 61 0.71 25.66 -13.74
C ARG A 61 -0.29 24.89 -14.60
N LEU A 62 -1.59 25.04 -14.33
CA LEU A 62 -2.65 24.50 -15.17
C LEU A 62 -2.64 25.15 -16.56
N ASN A 63 -2.51 26.49 -16.62
CA ASN A 63 -2.38 27.24 -17.87
C ASN A 63 -1.14 26.82 -18.66
N LEU A 64 0.00 26.60 -17.99
CA LEU A 64 1.20 26.07 -18.62
C LEU A 64 0.96 24.69 -19.25
N ARG A 65 0.35 23.77 -18.49
CA ARG A 65 0.02 22.41 -18.96
C ARG A 65 -0.87 22.45 -20.20
N ASN A 66 -1.87 23.33 -20.21
CA ASN A 66 -2.78 23.53 -21.33
C ASN A 66 -2.08 24.11 -22.56
N ARG A 67 -1.31 25.20 -22.38
CA ARG A 67 -0.60 25.90 -23.47
C ARG A 67 0.44 25.01 -24.15
N LEU A 68 1.09 24.13 -23.40
CA LEU A 68 2.08 23.18 -23.95
C LEU A 68 1.44 21.91 -24.52
N HIS A 69 0.10 21.79 -24.50
CA HIS A 69 -0.62 20.60 -24.95
C HIS A 69 -0.08 19.30 -24.34
N CYS A 70 0.24 19.36 -23.04
CA CYS A 70 0.82 18.22 -22.32
C CYS A 70 -0.13 17.02 -22.35
N LYS A 71 0.45 15.82 -22.48
CA LYS A 71 -0.30 14.56 -22.36
C LYS A 71 -0.77 14.35 -20.92
N ASN A 72 -1.79 13.52 -20.77
CA ASN A 72 -2.37 13.19 -19.46
C ASN A 72 -1.57 12.11 -18.72
N PHE A 73 -1.89 11.89 -17.45
CA PHE A 73 -1.16 10.95 -16.61
C PHE A 73 -1.40 9.49 -17.00
N THR A 74 -2.57 9.17 -17.58
CA THR A 74 -2.82 7.85 -18.19
C THR A 74 -1.81 7.56 -19.30
N TRP A 75 -1.55 8.53 -20.17
CA TRP A 75 -0.53 8.40 -21.22
C TRP A 75 0.86 8.18 -20.62
N TYR A 76 1.21 8.92 -19.55
CA TYR A 76 2.50 8.75 -18.86
C TYR A 76 2.65 7.31 -18.32
N LEU A 77 1.64 6.80 -17.61
CA LEU A 77 1.69 5.45 -17.05
C LEU A 77 1.72 4.35 -18.13
N ASN A 78 1.01 4.54 -19.24
CA ASN A 78 0.97 3.53 -20.31
C ASN A 78 2.19 3.54 -21.24
N THR A 79 2.86 4.69 -21.36
CA THR A 79 3.91 4.91 -22.37
C THR A 79 5.29 5.05 -21.75
N ILE A 80 5.41 5.81 -20.66
CA ILE A 80 6.69 6.15 -20.04
C ILE A 80 7.04 5.20 -18.90
N TYR A 81 6.05 4.75 -18.13
CA TYR A 81 6.30 3.83 -17.01
C TYR A 81 5.31 2.65 -16.95
N PRO A 82 5.17 1.84 -18.02
CA PRO A 82 4.20 0.74 -18.06
C PRO A 82 4.51 -0.42 -17.10
N GLU A 83 5.72 -0.47 -16.56
CA GLU A 83 6.17 -1.49 -15.60
C GLU A 83 5.76 -1.17 -14.17
N ILE A 84 5.09 -0.03 -13.90
CA ILE A 84 4.59 0.30 -12.57
C ILE A 84 3.23 -0.36 -12.30
N PHE A 85 3.08 -0.90 -11.10
CA PHE A 85 1.78 -1.38 -10.65
C PHE A 85 0.95 -0.15 -10.29
N ILE A 86 -0.22 -0.06 -10.92
CA ILE A 86 -1.18 1.00 -10.66
C ILE A 86 -2.23 0.44 -9.70
N PRO A 87 -2.27 0.92 -8.44
CA PRO A 87 -3.32 0.55 -7.50
C PRO A 87 -4.69 0.95 -8.02
N ASP A 88 -5.73 0.25 -7.56
CA ASP A 88 -7.10 0.60 -7.90
C ASP A 88 -7.39 2.05 -7.47
N LEU A 89 -7.97 2.84 -8.37
CA LEU A 89 -8.41 4.21 -8.07
C LEU A 89 -9.42 4.20 -6.91
N LYS A 90 -10.29 3.17 -6.89
CA LYS A 90 -11.29 2.91 -5.85
C LYS A 90 -11.21 1.42 -5.44
N PRO A 91 -10.36 1.06 -4.47
CA PRO A 91 -10.29 -0.32 -3.99
C PRO A 91 -11.60 -0.68 -3.27
N GLU A 92 -12.03 -1.93 -3.44
CA GLU A 92 -13.25 -2.44 -2.80
C GLU A 92 -13.14 -2.41 -1.27
N LYS A 93 -11.95 -2.77 -0.76
CA LYS A 93 -11.67 -2.81 0.68
C LYS A 93 -10.28 -2.25 0.94
N PHE A 94 -10.17 -1.39 1.94
CA PHE A 94 -8.90 -0.85 2.41
C PHE A 94 -9.03 -0.45 3.87
N GLY A 95 -7.90 -0.33 4.56
CA GLY A 95 -7.84 0.01 5.98
C GLY A 95 -7.11 -1.06 6.77
N SER A 96 -7.53 -1.24 8.02
CA SER A 96 -7.00 -2.23 8.95
C SER A 96 -7.73 -3.56 8.79
N ILE A 97 -7.02 -4.69 8.98
CA ILE A 97 -7.62 -6.02 8.93
C ILE A 97 -7.74 -6.54 10.37
N ARG A 98 -8.96 -6.53 10.90
CA ARG A 98 -9.28 -6.92 12.28
C ARG A 98 -9.67 -8.39 12.36
N ASN A 99 -9.14 -9.08 13.37
CA ASN A 99 -9.52 -10.45 13.71
C ASN A 99 -10.72 -10.45 14.68
N SER A 100 -11.75 -11.24 14.41
CA SER A 100 -12.95 -11.30 15.26
C SER A 100 -12.71 -11.96 16.62
N GLY A 101 -11.84 -12.96 16.72
CA GLY A 101 -11.57 -13.69 17.96
C GLY A 101 -10.74 -12.88 18.95
N SER A 102 -9.59 -12.35 18.52
CA SER A 102 -8.70 -11.57 19.39
C SER A 102 -9.04 -10.09 19.48
N LYS A 103 -9.87 -9.56 18.58
CA LYS A 103 -10.17 -8.12 18.42
C LYS A 103 -8.95 -7.24 18.10
N THR A 104 -7.82 -7.85 17.74
CA THR A 104 -6.58 -7.16 17.32
C THR A 104 -6.50 -7.09 15.78
N CYS A 105 -5.58 -6.27 15.27
CA CYS A 105 -5.40 -6.02 13.84
C CYS A 105 -4.09 -6.61 13.32
N LEU A 106 -4.10 -7.04 12.06
CA LEU A 106 -2.90 -7.42 11.33
C LEU A 106 -1.98 -6.22 11.19
N ASP A 107 -0.70 -6.43 11.50
CA ASP A 107 0.31 -5.38 11.50
C ASP A 107 1.59 -5.92 10.86
N VAL A 108 2.21 -5.15 9.95
CA VAL A 108 3.46 -5.57 9.32
C VAL A 108 4.66 -5.53 10.27
N GLY A 109 4.53 -4.91 11.45
CA GLY A 109 5.57 -4.74 12.43
C GLY A 109 6.61 -3.68 12.04
N GLU A 110 7.49 -3.35 12.98
CA GLU A 110 8.54 -2.36 12.74
C GLU A 110 9.61 -2.86 11.76
N ASN A 111 10.05 -1.99 10.86
CA ASN A 111 11.15 -2.27 9.93
C ASN A 111 10.99 -3.58 9.13
N ASN A 112 9.75 -3.91 8.77
CA ASN A 112 9.47 -5.02 7.88
C ASN A 112 9.52 -4.56 6.42
N GLN A 113 10.60 -4.94 5.74
CA GLN A 113 10.85 -4.55 4.35
C GLN A 113 10.52 -5.67 3.35
N GLY A 114 9.83 -6.72 3.79
CA GLY A 114 9.71 -8.01 3.12
C GLY A 114 10.50 -9.10 3.85
N GLY A 115 10.00 -10.34 3.82
CA GLY A 115 10.68 -11.52 4.37
C GLY A 115 10.38 -11.85 5.83
N LYS A 116 9.65 -10.99 6.56
CA LYS A 116 9.32 -11.21 7.97
C LYS A 116 7.83 -11.49 8.17
N ALA A 117 7.54 -12.26 9.22
CA ALA A 117 6.18 -12.56 9.63
C ALA A 117 5.40 -11.29 9.96
N VAL A 118 4.11 -11.30 9.66
CA VAL A 118 3.16 -10.29 10.18
C VAL A 118 2.80 -10.63 11.62
N ILE A 119 2.42 -9.61 12.39
CA ILE A 119 2.06 -9.74 13.80
C ILE A 119 0.61 -9.31 14.02
N MET A 120 0.09 -9.62 15.21
CA MET A 120 -1.15 -9.04 15.71
C MET A 120 -0.84 -7.90 16.68
N TYR A 121 -1.51 -6.77 16.52
CA TYR A 121 -1.31 -5.59 17.37
C TYR A 121 -2.66 -4.92 17.69
N PRO A 122 -2.82 -4.20 18.82
CA PRO A 122 -4.02 -3.41 19.07
C PRO A 122 -4.38 -2.52 17.87
N CYS A 123 -5.65 -2.58 17.45
CA CYS A 123 -6.14 -1.79 16.34
C CYS A 123 -6.09 -0.29 16.71
N HIS A 124 -5.31 0.50 15.97
CA HIS A 124 -5.14 1.93 16.27
C HIS A 124 -5.73 2.86 15.20
N ASN A 125 -6.20 2.33 14.06
CA ASN A 125 -6.85 3.08 12.97
C ASN A 125 -6.03 4.24 12.38
N MET A 126 -4.74 4.30 12.71
CA MET A 126 -3.83 5.36 12.23
C MET A 126 -3.35 5.11 10.80
N GLY A 127 -3.60 3.93 10.23
CA GLY A 127 -3.01 3.50 8.97
C GLY A 127 -1.59 2.97 9.21
N GLY A 128 -0.60 3.47 8.48
CA GLY A 128 0.79 3.06 8.68
C GLY A 128 0.95 1.55 8.54
N ASN A 129 1.55 0.90 9.54
CA ASN A 129 1.83 -0.54 9.52
C ASN A 129 0.59 -1.45 9.52
N GLN A 130 -0.58 -0.91 9.89
CA GLN A 130 -1.86 -1.64 9.83
C GLN A 130 -2.64 -1.39 8.53
N TYR A 131 -2.10 -0.61 7.60
CA TYR A 131 -2.81 -0.31 6.35
C TYR A 131 -2.62 -1.41 5.30
N PHE A 132 -3.74 -1.94 4.82
CA PHE A 132 -3.81 -2.87 3.70
C PHE A 132 -4.85 -2.40 2.67
N GLU A 133 -4.63 -2.72 1.40
CA GLU A 133 -5.58 -2.60 0.29
C GLU A 133 -5.87 -4.00 -0.26
N TYR A 134 -7.14 -4.38 -0.37
CA TYR A 134 -7.52 -5.55 -1.16
C TYR A 134 -7.71 -5.10 -2.61
N SER A 135 -6.86 -5.60 -3.48
CA SER A 135 -6.83 -5.21 -4.89
C SER A 135 -7.82 -6.01 -5.75
N SER A 136 -8.16 -5.45 -6.90
CA SER A 136 -8.90 -6.11 -7.99
C SER A 136 -8.25 -7.41 -8.48
N HIS A 137 -6.94 -7.56 -8.25
CA HIS A 137 -6.15 -8.76 -8.56
C HIS A 137 -6.09 -9.74 -7.40
N LYS A 138 -6.96 -9.60 -6.38
CA LYS A 138 -7.06 -10.47 -5.21
C LYS A 138 -5.81 -10.51 -4.30
N GLU A 139 -4.96 -9.49 -4.34
CA GLU A 139 -3.85 -9.35 -3.39
C GLU A 139 -4.23 -8.48 -2.19
N LEU A 140 -3.77 -8.86 -1.01
CA LEU A 140 -3.73 -8.01 0.19
C LEU A 140 -2.41 -7.24 0.23
N ARG A 141 -2.45 -5.98 -0.18
CA ARG A 141 -1.26 -5.16 -0.39
C ARG A 141 -1.04 -4.17 0.76
N HIS A 142 0.15 -4.20 1.35
CA HIS A 142 0.68 -3.14 2.18
C HIS A 142 1.55 -2.21 1.30
N ASN A 143 0.96 -1.12 0.84
CA ASN A 143 1.57 -0.21 -0.15
C ASN A 143 2.07 1.11 0.46
N ILE A 144 2.56 1.09 1.70
CA ILE A 144 3.15 2.26 2.37
C ILE A 144 4.68 2.14 2.25
N GLY A 145 5.29 3.01 1.45
CA GLY A 145 6.73 3.02 1.18
C GLY A 145 7.21 1.97 0.16
N LYS A 146 6.92 0.68 0.39
CA LYS A 146 7.19 -0.43 -0.55
C LYS A 146 5.90 -1.09 -1.00
N GLN A 147 5.93 -1.76 -2.15
CA GLN A 147 4.81 -2.61 -2.62
C GLN A 147 4.97 -4.00 -2.02
N LEU A 148 4.40 -4.20 -0.84
CA LEU A 148 4.42 -5.47 -0.14
C LEU A 148 3.05 -6.16 -0.20
N CYS A 149 3.05 -7.49 -0.21
CA CYS A 149 1.87 -8.33 -0.34
C CYS A 149 1.89 -9.39 0.76
N LEU A 150 0.72 -9.66 1.35
CA LEU A 150 0.56 -10.79 2.27
C LEU A 150 0.83 -12.10 1.51
N HIS A 151 1.71 -12.92 2.06
CA HIS A 151 2.22 -14.12 1.42
C HIS A 151 1.90 -15.34 2.27
N ALA A 152 1.03 -16.20 1.75
CA ALA A 152 0.73 -17.49 2.36
C ALA A 152 1.99 -18.37 2.33
N ASN A 153 2.35 -18.94 3.48
CA ASN A 153 3.43 -19.91 3.60
C ASN A 153 2.85 -21.32 3.81
N ASP A 154 3.75 -22.30 3.74
CA ASP A 154 3.46 -23.68 4.11
C ASP A 154 3.02 -23.79 5.58
N GLN A 155 2.40 -24.93 5.93
CA GLN A 155 1.80 -25.27 7.23
C GLN A 155 2.54 -24.75 8.47
N SER A 156 3.86 -24.87 8.42
CA SER A 156 4.75 -24.82 9.58
C SER A 156 5.33 -23.44 9.82
N GLU A 157 5.17 -22.52 8.86
CA GLU A 157 5.77 -21.20 8.90
C GLU A 157 4.68 -20.12 9.05
N PRO A 158 4.90 -19.09 9.88
CA PRO A 158 4.00 -17.96 9.95
C PRO A 158 3.84 -17.28 8.58
N VAL A 159 2.67 -16.70 8.33
CA VAL A 159 2.40 -15.86 7.16
C VAL A 159 3.31 -14.64 7.19
N LYS A 160 3.90 -14.31 6.04
CA LYS A 160 4.88 -13.23 5.90
C LYS A 160 4.31 -12.10 5.04
N ILE A 161 4.95 -10.94 5.11
CA ILE A 161 4.81 -9.92 4.08
C ILE A 161 6.02 -10.01 3.14
N GLU A 162 5.78 -9.99 1.83
CA GLU A 162 6.81 -10.12 0.81
C GLU A 162 6.68 -9.04 -0.25
N LEU A 163 7.70 -8.83 -1.07
CA LEU A 163 7.55 -8.00 -2.27
C LEU A 163 6.45 -8.58 -3.17
N CYS A 164 5.51 -7.75 -3.60
CA CYS A 164 4.48 -8.16 -4.54
C CYS A 164 5.13 -8.65 -5.84
N LYS A 165 4.66 -9.79 -6.36
CA LYS A 165 5.12 -10.34 -7.65
C LYS A 165 4.45 -9.65 -8.83
N LEU A 166 3.17 -9.31 -8.70
CA LEU A 166 2.48 -8.46 -9.68
C LEU A 166 2.95 -7.02 -9.50
N LYS A 167 3.72 -6.53 -10.46
CA LYS A 167 4.33 -5.19 -10.47
C LYS A 167 3.91 -4.33 -11.65
N GLY A 168 3.10 -4.83 -12.58
CA GLY A 168 2.73 -4.11 -13.80
C GLY A 168 2.89 -5.00 -15.03
N ARG A 169 3.09 -4.38 -16.20
CA ARG A 169 3.19 -5.11 -17.47
C ARG A 169 4.34 -6.15 -17.41
N GLY A 170 4.06 -7.37 -17.88
CA GLY A 170 5.05 -8.45 -17.94
C GLY A 170 5.25 -9.22 -16.63
N THR A 171 4.43 -8.96 -15.61
CA THR A 171 4.46 -9.70 -14.33
C THR A 171 3.10 -10.33 -14.05
N SER A 172 3.10 -11.38 -13.22
CA SER A 172 1.90 -12.15 -12.88
C SER A 172 1.70 -12.24 -11.37
N LEU A 173 0.46 -12.50 -10.96
CA LEU A 173 0.10 -12.81 -9.59
C LEU A 173 0.79 -14.11 -9.14
N SER A 174 1.35 -14.13 -7.93
CA SER A 174 1.86 -15.34 -7.31
C SER A 174 0.72 -16.13 -6.67
N PRO A 175 0.64 -17.46 -6.82
CA PRO A 175 -0.40 -18.27 -6.16
C PRO A 175 -0.46 -18.08 -4.63
N GLN A 176 0.68 -17.85 -3.99
CA GLN A 176 0.82 -17.58 -2.55
C GLN A 176 0.36 -16.17 -2.13
N GLN A 177 0.22 -15.24 -3.07
CA GLN A 177 -0.19 -13.86 -2.83
C GLN A 177 -1.65 -13.61 -3.23
N GLU A 178 -2.35 -14.63 -3.75
CA GLU A 178 -3.78 -14.58 -4.04
C GLU A 178 -4.61 -14.91 -2.78
N TRP A 179 -5.65 -14.13 -2.54
CA TRP A 179 -6.55 -14.26 -1.40
C TRP A 179 -8.00 -14.13 -1.85
N GLU A 180 -8.87 -15.00 -1.34
CA GLU A 180 -10.31 -14.99 -1.59
C GLU A 180 -11.10 -14.65 -0.32
N SER A 181 -12.42 -14.86 -0.36
CA SER A 181 -13.28 -14.70 0.82
C SER A 181 -12.76 -15.50 2.02
N LEU A 182 -12.98 -14.95 3.22
CA LEU A 182 -12.43 -15.47 4.49
C LEU A 182 -10.90 -15.50 4.55
N LEU A 183 -10.21 -14.74 3.70
CA LEU A 183 -8.75 -14.76 3.58
C LEU A 183 -8.23 -16.19 3.35
N LYS A 184 -8.92 -16.90 2.45
CA LYS A 184 -8.47 -18.18 1.92
C LYS A 184 -7.41 -17.96 0.85
N ASN A 185 -6.33 -18.72 0.88
CA ASN A 185 -5.39 -18.80 -0.23
C ASN A 185 -5.82 -19.95 -1.17
N PRO A 186 -6.17 -19.68 -2.45
CA PRO A 186 -6.69 -20.71 -3.36
C PRO A 186 -5.72 -21.86 -3.61
N SER A 187 -4.43 -21.54 -3.77
CA SER A 187 -3.41 -22.54 -4.13
C SER A 187 -3.17 -23.61 -3.06
N SER A 188 -3.29 -23.23 -1.78
CA SER A 188 -3.17 -24.17 -0.64
C SER A 188 -4.50 -24.72 -0.15
N GLY A 189 -5.62 -24.11 -0.56
CA GLY A 189 -6.96 -24.43 -0.05
C GLY A 189 -7.19 -24.06 1.42
N ARG A 190 -6.31 -23.24 2.01
CA ARG A 190 -6.28 -22.94 3.46
C ARG A 190 -6.63 -21.50 3.78
N CYS A 191 -7.01 -21.27 5.03
CA CYS A 191 -7.47 -19.97 5.51
C CYS A 191 -6.48 -19.36 6.50
N LEU A 192 -6.43 -18.03 6.51
CA LEU A 192 -5.65 -17.27 7.48
C LEU A 192 -6.21 -17.50 8.89
N GLN A 193 -5.37 -17.99 9.80
CA GLN A 193 -5.71 -18.32 11.18
C GLN A 193 -4.81 -17.55 12.14
N LEU A 194 -5.39 -17.02 13.21
CA LEU A 194 -4.63 -16.62 14.40
C LEU A 194 -4.60 -17.77 15.41
N ARG A 195 -3.42 -18.30 15.74
CA ARG A 195 -3.24 -19.38 16.73
C ARG A 195 -2.01 -19.10 17.60
N GLY A 196 -2.18 -19.11 18.92
CA GLY A 196 -1.07 -18.87 19.85
C GLY A 196 -0.35 -17.52 19.64
N GLY A 197 -1.05 -16.50 19.14
CA GLY A 197 -0.48 -15.19 18.81
C GLY A 197 0.23 -15.10 17.46
N GLN A 198 0.34 -16.21 16.71
CA GLN A 198 0.94 -16.25 15.38
C GLN A 198 -0.13 -16.34 14.29
N VAL A 199 0.12 -15.64 13.18
CA VAL A 199 -0.70 -15.69 11.98
C VAL A 199 -0.16 -16.76 11.03
N GLN A 200 -0.97 -17.76 10.72
CA GLN A 200 -0.55 -18.95 9.96
C GLN A 200 -1.67 -19.45 9.02
N MET A 201 -1.36 -20.42 8.17
CA MET A 201 -2.32 -21.04 7.26
C MET A 201 -2.87 -22.34 7.87
N ASP A 202 -4.19 -22.47 8.04
CA ASP A 202 -4.82 -23.65 8.63
C ASP A 202 -6.05 -24.12 7.82
N HIS A 203 -6.61 -25.27 8.17
CA HIS A 203 -7.86 -25.77 7.58
C HIS A 203 -8.99 -24.77 7.79
N CYS A 204 -9.73 -24.48 6.74
CA CYS A 204 -10.79 -23.48 6.77
C CYS A 204 -11.95 -23.91 7.69
N ASN A 205 -12.26 -23.06 8.67
CA ASN A 205 -13.40 -23.20 9.57
C ASN A 205 -14.10 -21.84 9.72
N ALA A 206 -15.21 -21.67 9.00
CA ALA A 206 -15.98 -20.42 9.02
C ALA A 206 -16.60 -20.10 10.40
N ALA A 207 -16.76 -21.10 11.27
CA ALA A 207 -17.28 -20.92 12.62
C ALA A 207 -16.20 -20.48 13.63
N ASP A 208 -14.90 -20.61 13.30
CA ASP A 208 -13.82 -20.18 14.18
C ASP A 208 -13.67 -18.64 14.13
N PRO A 209 -13.90 -17.93 15.25
CA PRO A 209 -13.75 -16.47 15.28
C PRO A 209 -12.30 -16.01 15.01
N PHE A 210 -11.29 -16.88 15.18
CA PHE A 210 -9.91 -16.58 14.87
C PHE A 210 -9.55 -16.73 13.37
N GLN A 211 -10.47 -17.24 12.53
CA GLN A 211 -10.41 -17.19 11.05
C GLN A 211 -11.31 -16.12 10.44
N GLN A 212 -12.06 -15.40 11.27
CA GLN A 212 -12.95 -14.34 10.79
C GLN A 212 -12.20 -13.00 10.80
N TRP A 213 -12.09 -12.40 9.62
CA TRP A 213 -11.36 -11.16 9.39
C TRP A 213 -12.25 -10.12 8.73
N SER A 214 -12.16 -8.87 9.17
CA SER A 214 -12.91 -7.76 8.58
C SER A 214 -12.01 -6.55 8.34
N PHE A 215 -12.34 -5.77 7.31
CA PHE A 215 -11.72 -4.47 7.10
C PHE A 215 -12.39 -3.42 7.99
N SER A 216 -11.58 -2.57 8.62
CA SER A 216 -12.01 -1.41 9.41
C SER A 216 -11.24 -0.13 9.08
#